data_AF-A0A7W0VVW5-F1
#
_entry.id   AF-A0A7W0VVW5-F1
#
_cell.length_a   1.000
_cell.length_b   1.000
_cell.length_c   1.000
_cell.angle_alpha   90.00
_cell.angle_beta   90.00
_cell.angle_gamma   90.00
#
_symmetry.space_group_name_H-M   'P 1'
#
loop_
_entity.id
_entity.type
_entity.pdbx_description
1 polymer ?
#
loop_
_entity_poly.entity_id
_entity_poly.type
_entity_poly.pdbx_seq_one_letter_code
_entity_poly.pdbx_strand_id
1 'polypeptide(L)'
;MTGRLRLFVTDGPDKGRTYELDDGDVTVGSHIDCDIVLADDSVSGKHAIVRLDDDRVVVRDLNSRNGTWYGPSGGMRLTGERALLIGESVRIARTTLRVETPPAPLDKRPARDGIDVHSDLPYEDARAAVLREFEHRYVVDILARHRGDTAAAARAAGLEVKHLLALGARPTRPTERD
;
A
#
# COMPACT_ATOMS: atom_id res chain seq x y z
N MET A 1 -14.24 6.64 -9.36
CA MET A 1 -13.18 7.61 -9.03
C MET A 1 -11.88 6.96 -9.43
N THR A 2 -11.39 7.24 -10.64
CA THR A 2 -10.07 6.78 -11.07
C THR A 2 -9.04 7.49 -10.19
N GLY A 3 -8.17 6.72 -9.52
CA GLY A 3 -7.14 7.32 -8.66
C GLY A 3 -6.15 8.10 -9.51
N ARG A 4 -5.85 9.35 -9.13
CA ARG A 4 -4.89 10.21 -9.84
C ARG A 4 -3.54 9.50 -10.00
N LEU A 5 -3.02 9.43 -11.23
CA LEU A 5 -1.74 8.77 -11.49
C LEU A 5 -0.59 9.52 -10.83
N ARG A 6 0.52 8.81 -10.60
CA ARG A 6 1.73 9.36 -9.99
C ARG A 6 2.98 8.86 -10.69
N LEU A 7 4.07 9.61 -10.57
CA LEU A 7 5.40 9.22 -11.02
C LEU A 7 6.25 8.80 -9.81
N PHE A 8 6.67 7.54 -9.80
CA PHE A 8 7.57 7.00 -8.79
C PHE A 8 9.01 6.93 -9.32
N VAL A 9 9.97 7.47 -8.58
CA VAL A 9 11.39 7.42 -8.96
C VAL A 9 11.97 6.06 -8.60
N THR A 10 12.20 5.22 -9.61
CA THR A 10 12.77 3.88 -9.42
C THR A 10 14.29 3.87 -9.35
N ASP A 11 14.94 4.86 -9.97
CA ASP A 11 16.41 4.98 -10.03
C ASP A 11 16.86 6.45 -10.20
N GLY A 12 18.11 6.74 -9.81
CA GLY A 12 18.69 8.08 -9.79
C GLY A 12 18.77 8.72 -8.40
N PRO A 13 19.21 9.98 -8.30
CA PRO A 13 19.42 10.69 -7.02
C PRO A 13 18.14 10.82 -6.16
N ASP A 14 16.99 10.90 -6.82
CA ASP A 14 15.67 11.05 -6.19
C ASP A 14 14.98 9.72 -5.88
N LYS A 15 15.69 8.59 -5.93
CA LYS A 15 15.11 7.25 -5.78
C LYS A 15 14.22 7.14 -4.53
N GLY A 16 13.01 6.63 -4.74
CA GLY A 16 11.98 6.48 -3.70
C GLY A 16 11.03 7.67 -3.58
N ARG A 17 11.31 8.81 -4.22
CA ARG A 17 10.37 9.93 -4.28
C ARG A 17 9.18 9.60 -5.19
N THR A 18 8.05 10.23 -4.88
CA THR A 18 6.80 10.10 -5.64
C THR A 18 6.24 11.48 -5.92
N TYR A 19 5.77 11.71 -7.14
CA TYR A 19 5.13 12.94 -7.58
C TYR A 19 3.71 12.64 -8.06
N GLU A 20 2.71 13.22 -7.42
CA GLU A 20 1.32 13.13 -7.87
C GLU A 20 1.15 13.94 -9.16
N LEU A 21 0.38 13.42 -10.12
CA LEU A 21 0.05 14.13 -11.34
C LEU A 21 -1.39 14.63 -11.26
N ASP A 22 -1.55 15.93 -11.47
CA ASP A 22 -2.84 16.54 -11.76
C ASP A 22 -3.05 16.64 -13.28
N ASP A 23 -4.29 16.84 -13.71
CA ASP A 23 -4.63 16.99 -15.13
C ASP A 23 -3.90 18.19 -15.75
N GLY A 24 -3.38 18.00 -16.97
CA GLY A 24 -2.63 19.02 -17.71
C GLY A 24 -1.12 18.81 -17.73
N ASP A 25 -0.40 19.87 -18.14
CA ASP A 25 1.05 19.86 -18.33
C ASP A 25 1.80 20.09 -17.01
N VAL A 26 2.74 19.19 -16.70
CA VAL A 26 3.66 19.26 -15.57
C VAL A 26 5.09 19.36 -16.11
N THR A 27 5.80 20.40 -15.74
CA THR A 27 7.18 20.64 -16.17
C THR A 27 8.16 19.87 -15.29
N VAL A 28 9.06 19.11 -15.91
CA VAL A 28 10.12 18.35 -15.23
C VAL A 28 11.48 18.91 -15.59
N GLY A 29 12.31 19.20 -14.59
CA GLY A 29 13.63 19.78 -14.80
C GLY A 29 14.46 19.89 -13.52
N SER A 30 15.63 20.51 -13.62
CA SER A 30 16.49 20.83 -12.46
C SER A 30 16.30 22.25 -11.95
N HIS A 31 15.58 23.11 -12.69
CA HIS A 31 15.32 24.47 -12.27
C HIS A 31 14.19 24.51 -11.23
N ILE A 32 14.26 25.45 -10.29
CA ILE A 32 13.26 25.60 -9.21
C ILE A 32 11.87 25.99 -9.72
N ASP A 33 11.78 26.54 -10.93
CA ASP A 33 10.52 26.94 -11.57
C ASP A 33 9.78 25.75 -12.22
N CYS A 34 10.31 24.53 -12.13
CA CYS A 34 9.64 23.33 -12.60
C CYS A 34 8.69 22.78 -11.54
N ASP A 35 7.55 22.26 -11.98
CA ASP A 35 6.58 21.60 -11.10
C ASP A 35 7.18 20.37 -10.42
N ILE A 36 8.00 19.61 -11.16
CA ILE A 36 8.82 18.52 -10.64
C ILE A 36 10.29 18.91 -10.79
N VAL A 37 10.93 19.21 -9.66
CA VAL A 37 12.35 19.52 -9.56
C VAL A 37 13.12 18.25 -9.20
N LEU A 38 13.93 17.77 -10.14
CA LEU A 38 14.83 16.64 -9.93
C LEU A 38 16.18 17.13 -9.38
N ALA A 39 16.72 16.43 -8.39
CA ALA A 39 18.03 16.70 -7.79
C ALA A 39 19.21 16.24 -8.68
N ASP A 40 18.91 15.63 -9.83
CA ASP A 40 19.90 15.15 -10.79
C ASP A 40 20.52 16.30 -11.61
N ASP A 41 21.79 16.59 -11.33
CA ASP A 41 22.61 17.61 -12.01
C ASP A 41 22.73 17.43 -13.53
N SER A 42 22.44 16.23 -14.04
CA SER A 42 22.47 15.91 -15.46
C SER A 42 21.14 16.26 -16.16
N VAL A 43 20.13 16.70 -15.41
CA VAL A 43 18.84 17.16 -15.92
C VAL A 43 18.96 18.63 -16.34
N SER A 44 18.43 18.96 -17.53
CA SER A 44 18.37 20.35 -18.00
C SER A 44 17.37 21.17 -17.18
N GLY A 45 17.57 22.49 -17.09
CA GLY A 45 16.73 23.37 -16.28
C GLY A 45 15.22 23.21 -16.55
N LYS A 46 14.83 23.13 -17.83
CA LYS A 46 13.54 22.61 -18.29
C LYS A 46 13.83 21.43 -19.21
N HIS A 47 13.58 20.20 -18.77
CA HIS A 47 14.03 19.00 -19.47
C HIS A 47 12.90 18.37 -20.30
N ALA A 48 11.74 18.18 -19.68
CA ALA A 48 10.61 17.50 -20.30
C ALA A 48 9.29 18.09 -19.78
N ILE A 49 8.23 17.84 -20.51
CA ILE A 49 6.85 18.02 -20.03
C ILE A 49 6.24 16.63 -19.90
N VAL A 50 5.58 16.41 -18.77
CA VAL A 50 4.72 15.26 -18.54
C VAL A 50 3.30 15.78 -18.46
N ARG A 51 2.42 15.30 -19.33
CA ARG A 51 1.02 15.68 -19.38
C ARG A 51 0.15 14.52 -18.92
N LEU A 52 -0.80 14.78 -18.03
CA LEU A 52 -1.87 13.84 -17.72
C LEU A 52 -3.12 14.24 -18.54
N ASP A 53 -3.61 13.33 -19.37
CA ASP A 53 -4.79 13.52 -20.24
C ASP A 53 -5.61 12.22 -20.27
N ASP A 54 -6.87 12.25 -19.80
CA ASP A 54 -7.78 11.10 -19.75
C ASP A 54 -7.12 9.79 -19.25
N ASP A 55 -6.47 9.84 -18.07
CA ASP A 55 -5.72 8.73 -17.46
C ASP A 55 -4.51 8.23 -18.27
N ARG A 56 -4.01 9.03 -19.23
CA ARG A 56 -2.79 8.75 -19.99
C ARG A 56 -1.71 9.74 -19.66
N VAL A 57 -0.53 9.22 -19.33
CA VAL A 57 0.66 10.04 -19.11
C VAL A 57 1.38 10.20 -20.43
N VAL A 58 1.48 11.41 -20.96
CA VAL A 58 2.20 11.73 -22.19
C VAL A 58 3.48 12.48 -21.85
N VAL A 59 4.62 12.02 -22.33
CA VAL A 59 5.91 12.67 -22.10
C VAL A 59 6.45 13.27 -23.38
N ARG A 60 6.99 14.48 -23.27
CA ARG A 60 7.68 15.21 -24.34
C ARG A 60 9.02 15.74 -23.84
N ASP A 61 10.09 15.47 -24.58
CA ASP A 61 11.40 16.08 -24.33
C ASP A 61 11.44 17.53 -24.85
N LEU A 62 11.99 18.45 -24.07
CA LEU A 62 12.15 19.86 -24.43
C LEU A 62 13.54 20.17 -25.02
N ASN A 63 14.02 19.28 -25.88
CA ASN A 63 15.35 19.34 -26.48
C ASN A 63 16.47 19.39 -25.41
N SER A 64 16.37 18.48 -24.45
CA SER A 64 17.28 18.38 -23.32
C SER A 64 18.68 17.91 -23.73
N ARG A 65 19.68 18.23 -22.91
CA ARG A 65 21.09 17.89 -23.20
C ARG A 65 21.34 16.38 -23.22
N ASN A 66 20.83 15.66 -22.23
CA ASN A 66 21.07 14.21 -22.05
C ASN A 66 19.93 13.34 -22.59
N GLY A 67 18.85 13.97 -23.06
CA GLY A 67 17.70 13.31 -23.63
C GLY A 67 16.81 12.62 -22.61
N THR A 68 15.58 12.39 -23.07
CA THR A 68 14.60 11.53 -22.44
C THR A 68 14.56 10.17 -23.15
N TRP A 69 14.45 9.09 -22.40
CA TRP A 69 14.53 7.71 -22.89
C TRP A 69 13.39 6.86 -22.34
N TYR A 70 12.95 5.82 -23.05
CA TYR A 70 11.84 4.97 -22.62
C TYR A 70 12.02 3.50 -23.02
N GLY A 71 11.10 2.66 -22.55
CA GLY A 71 11.01 1.24 -22.86
C GLY A 71 11.54 0.33 -21.75
N PRO A 72 11.41 -1.01 -21.90
CA PRO A 72 11.68 -1.99 -20.84
C PRO A 72 13.12 -1.97 -20.28
N SER A 73 14.06 -1.38 -21.02
CA SER A 73 15.46 -1.20 -20.60
C SER A 73 15.94 0.26 -20.67
N GLY A 74 15.04 1.23 -20.87
CA GLY A 74 15.41 2.66 -20.99
C GLY A 74 16.30 3.01 -22.20
N GLY A 75 16.21 2.21 -23.26
CA GLY A 75 17.14 2.24 -24.40
C GLY A 75 16.68 3.04 -25.63
N MET A 76 15.39 3.40 -25.72
CA MET A 76 14.88 4.15 -26.88
C MET A 76 14.80 5.64 -26.56
N ARG A 77 15.47 6.47 -27.36
CA ARG A 77 15.42 7.93 -27.18
C ARG A 77 14.06 8.45 -27.63
N LEU A 78 13.49 9.36 -26.83
CA LEU A 78 12.26 10.06 -27.16
C LEU A 78 12.55 11.16 -28.19
N THR A 79 11.85 11.12 -29.33
CA THR A 79 12.00 12.08 -30.45
C THR A 79 10.76 12.94 -30.69
N GLY A 80 9.73 12.80 -29.85
CA GLY A 80 8.47 13.52 -29.93
C GLY A 80 7.66 13.34 -28.65
N GLU A 81 6.33 13.30 -28.77
CA GLU A 81 5.46 12.95 -27.64
C GLU A 81 5.22 11.44 -27.61
N ARG A 82 5.21 10.85 -26.41
CA ARG A 82 4.87 9.44 -26.22
C ARG A 82 3.96 9.25 -25.01
N ALA A 83 2.87 8.53 -25.20
CA ALA A 83 2.07 8.02 -24.10
C ALA A 83 2.78 6.85 -23.39
N LEU A 84 2.78 6.90 -22.06
CA LEU A 84 3.24 5.85 -21.16
C LEU A 84 2.02 5.17 -20.52
N LEU A 85 2.09 3.85 -20.45
CA LEU A 85 1.11 3.06 -19.72
C LEU A 85 1.49 2.95 -18.24
N ILE A 86 0.50 2.60 -17.40
CA ILE A 86 0.75 2.25 -16.01
C ILE A 86 1.78 1.12 -15.95
N GLY A 87 2.82 1.30 -15.13
CA GLY A 87 3.95 0.39 -14.99
C GLY A 87 5.11 0.65 -15.96
N GLU A 88 4.92 1.45 -17.02
CA GLU A 88 6.03 1.86 -17.88
C GLU A 88 6.88 2.95 -17.24
N SER A 89 8.16 2.96 -17.65
CA SER A 89 9.13 3.92 -17.18
C SER A 89 9.64 4.83 -18.29
N VAL A 90 9.99 6.05 -17.88
CA VAL A 90 10.72 7.03 -18.66
C VAL A 90 11.95 7.46 -17.88
N ARG A 91 13.09 7.54 -18.55
CA ARG A 91 14.36 7.97 -17.98
C ARG A 91 14.69 9.36 -18.49
N ILE A 92 14.79 10.30 -17.57
CA ILE A 92 15.16 11.70 -17.79
C ILE A 92 16.59 11.85 -17.28
N ALA A 93 17.54 11.98 -18.20
CA ALA A 93 18.97 11.89 -17.90
C ALA A 93 19.35 10.60 -17.13
N ARG A 94 19.70 10.67 -15.83
CA ARG A 94 20.00 9.49 -14.98
C ARG A 94 18.84 9.08 -14.09
N THR A 95 17.77 9.87 -14.04
CA THR A 95 16.61 9.61 -13.18
C THR A 95 15.55 8.83 -13.93
N THR A 96 15.08 7.72 -13.37
CA THR A 96 14.02 6.89 -13.98
C THR A 96 12.73 7.03 -13.20
N LEU A 97 11.67 7.47 -13.89
CA LEU A 97 10.33 7.66 -13.38
C LEU A 97 9.42 6.58 -13.94
N ARG A 98 8.62 5.94 -13.08
CA ARG A 98 7.61 4.95 -13.46
C ARG A 98 6.22 5.49 -13.21
N VAL A 99 5.31 5.28 -14.16
CA VAL A 99 3.90 5.61 -13.99
C VAL A 99 3.26 4.58 -13.06
N GLU A 100 2.64 5.03 -11.99
CA GLU A 100 1.91 4.18 -11.06
C GLU A 100 0.51 4.73 -10.82
N THR A 101 -0.43 3.84 -10.50
CA THR A 101 -1.63 4.22 -9.79
C THR A 101 -1.26 4.45 -8.32
N PRO A 102 -1.96 5.36 -7.62
CA PRO A 102 -1.81 5.44 -6.17
C PRO A 102 -2.22 4.08 -5.61
N PRO A 103 -1.56 3.61 -4.54
CA PRO A 103 -2.01 2.40 -3.88
C PRO A 103 -3.49 2.58 -3.61
N ALA A 104 -4.30 1.57 -3.98
CA ALA A 104 -5.70 1.56 -3.58
C ALA A 104 -5.72 1.94 -2.09
N PRO A 105 -6.61 2.86 -1.66
CA PRO A 105 -6.80 3.07 -0.24
C PRO A 105 -6.84 1.69 0.37
N LEU A 106 -6.00 1.42 1.38
CA LEU A 106 -6.13 0.20 2.15
C LEU A 106 -7.55 0.29 2.68
N ASP A 107 -8.47 -0.36 1.96
CA ASP A 107 -9.84 -0.44 2.35
C ASP A 107 -9.72 -0.93 3.78
N LYS A 108 -10.15 -0.12 4.74
CA LYS A 108 -10.54 -0.63 6.04
C LYS A 108 -11.67 -1.58 5.67
N ARG A 109 -11.34 -2.81 5.29
CA ARG A 109 -12.31 -3.84 4.93
C ARG A 109 -13.31 -3.74 6.07
N PRO A 110 -14.59 -3.40 5.82
CA PRO A 110 -15.57 -3.42 6.89
C PRO A 110 -15.43 -4.81 7.48
N ALA A 111 -15.12 -4.88 8.78
CA ALA A 111 -14.71 -6.11 9.46
C ALA A 111 -15.63 -7.24 9.00
N ARG A 112 -15.18 -8.04 8.03
CA ARG A 112 -15.98 -9.14 7.51
C ARG A 112 -15.79 -10.22 8.56
N ASP A 113 -16.82 -10.36 9.38
CA ASP A 113 -17.04 -11.44 10.33
C ASP A 113 -16.17 -11.39 11.61
N GLY A 114 -16.50 -10.44 12.50
CA GLY A 114 -16.63 -10.74 13.93
C GLY A 114 -15.36 -10.99 14.75
N ILE A 115 -14.24 -10.35 14.42
CA ILE A 115 -13.07 -10.24 15.31
C ILE A 115 -12.58 -8.79 15.30
N ASP A 116 -12.65 -8.13 16.47
CA ASP A 116 -12.10 -6.79 16.66
C ASP A 116 -10.57 -6.86 16.76
N VAL A 117 -9.89 -6.33 15.75
CA VAL A 117 -8.42 -6.25 15.73
C VAL A 117 -7.97 -4.94 16.36
N HIS A 118 -7.42 -5.03 17.57
CA HIS A 118 -6.88 -3.90 18.33
C HIS A 118 -5.48 -3.50 17.82
N SER A 119 -5.42 -2.86 16.65
CA SER A 119 -4.15 -2.38 16.07
C SER A 119 -3.52 -1.22 16.85
N ASP A 120 -4.23 -0.67 17.83
CA ASP A 120 -3.78 0.31 18.81
C ASP A 120 -2.90 -0.31 19.92
N LEU A 121 -2.89 -1.64 20.05
CA LEU A 121 -2.06 -2.37 21.00
C LEU A 121 -0.79 -2.96 20.33
N PRO A 122 0.29 -3.21 21.09
CA PRO A 122 1.40 -4.03 20.62
C PRO A 122 0.93 -5.39 20.12
N TYR A 123 1.63 -5.96 19.14
CA TYR A 123 1.23 -7.19 18.45
C TYR A 123 0.90 -8.35 19.42
N GLU A 124 1.71 -8.55 20.45
CA GLU A 124 1.49 -9.62 21.44
C GLU A 124 0.18 -9.42 22.22
N ASP A 125 -0.15 -8.18 22.58
CA ASP A 125 -1.35 -7.82 23.31
C ASP A 125 -2.61 -7.90 22.42
N ALA A 126 -2.50 -7.41 21.18
CA ALA A 126 -3.54 -7.52 20.17
C ALA A 126 -3.85 -9.00 19.86
N ARG A 127 -2.81 -9.83 19.68
CA ARG A 127 -2.94 -11.27 19.48
C ARG A 127 -3.60 -11.94 20.68
N ALA A 128 -3.19 -11.59 21.90
CA ALA A 128 -3.78 -12.12 23.12
C ALA A 128 -5.26 -11.73 23.25
N ALA A 129 -5.65 -10.51 22.88
CA ALA A 129 -7.04 -10.06 22.90
C ALA A 129 -7.92 -10.88 21.94
N VAL A 130 -7.47 -11.06 20.70
CA VAL A 130 -8.17 -11.86 19.69
C VAL A 130 -8.29 -13.33 20.13
N LEU A 131 -7.21 -13.92 20.63
CA LEU A 131 -7.23 -15.31 21.10
C LEU A 131 -8.20 -15.49 22.27
N ARG A 132 -8.21 -14.58 23.24
CA ARG A 132 -9.13 -14.65 24.39
C ARG A 132 -10.59 -14.62 23.95
N GLU A 133 -10.94 -13.72 23.02
CA GLU A 133 -12.30 -13.60 22.50
C GLU A 133 -12.71 -14.88 21.75
N PHE A 134 -11.82 -15.41 20.91
CA PHE A 134 -12.02 -16.70 20.26
C PHE A 134 -12.21 -17.84 21.26
N GLU A 135 -11.31 -17.97 22.24
CA GLU A 135 -11.34 -19.01 23.27
C GLU A 135 -12.69 -19.02 24.01
N HIS A 136 -13.17 -17.83 24.43
CA HIS A 136 -14.44 -17.69 25.13
C HIS A 136 -15.64 -18.11 24.26
N ARG A 137 -15.74 -17.56 23.04
CA ARG A 137 -16.86 -17.86 22.12
C ARG A 137 -16.88 -19.32 21.71
N TYR A 138 -15.72 -19.92 21.48
CA TYR A 138 -15.59 -21.34 21.14
C TYR A 138 -16.11 -22.23 22.28
N VAL A 139 -15.70 -21.97 23.53
CA VAL A 139 -16.12 -22.76 24.70
C VAL A 139 -17.63 -22.64 24.93
N VAL A 140 -18.19 -21.44 24.83
CA VAL A 140 -19.64 -21.22 24.97
C VAL A 140 -20.42 -21.98 23.89
N ASP A 141 -20.02 -21.87 22.62
CA ASP A 141 -20.70 -22.54 21.50
C ASP A 141 -20.63 -24.07 21.63
N ILE A 142 -19.45 -24.62 21.92
CA ILE A 142 -19.30 -26.08 22.00
C ILE A 142 -20.02 -26.67 23.22
N LEU A 143 -20.03 -25.99 24.37
CA LEU A 143 -20.83 -26.42 25.52
C LEU A 143 -22.32 -26.35 25.21
N ALA A 144 -22.80 -25.29 24.55
CA ALA A 144 -24.21 -25.14 24.17
C ALA A 144 -24.67 -26.28 23.23
N ARG A 145 -23.88 -26.60 22.20
CA ARG A 145 -24.15 -27.71 21.26
C ARG A 145 -24.27 -29.07 21.96
N HIS A 146 -23.49 -29.26 23.02
CA HIS A 146 -23.50 -30.47 23.83
C HIS A 146 -24.34 -30.35 25.11
N ARG A 147 -25.26 -29.37 25.19
CA ARG A 147 -26.21 -29.19 26.31
C ARG A 147 -25.53 -29.09 27.68
N GLY A 148 -24.33 -28.54 27.73
CA GLY A 148 -23.52 -28.38 28.95
C GLY A 148 -22.76 -29.64 29.38
N ASP A 149 -22.80 -30.75 28.63
CA ASP A 149 -21.96 -31.91 28.90
C ASP A 149 -20.50 -31.60 28.53
N THR A 150 -19.70 -31.31 29.57
CA THR A 150 -18.30 -30.93 29.43
C THR A 150 -17.42 -32.07 28.89
N ALA A 151 -17.77 -33.33 29.17
CA ALA A 151 -17.03 -34.49 28.68
C ALA A 151 -17.35 -34.78 27.20
N ALA A 152 -18.60 -34.62 26.79
CA ALA A 152 -18.97 -34.69 25.38
C ALA A 152 -18.35 -33.53 24.57
N ALA A 153 -18.44 -32.30 25.09
CA ALA A 153 -17.86 -31.12 24.45
C ALA A 153 -16.32 -31.22 24.31
N ALA A 154 -15.62 -31.66 25.35
CA ALA A 154 -14.17 -31.80 25.32
C ALA A 154 -13.70 -32.88 24.32
N ARG A 155 -14.42 -34.01 24.26
CA ARG A 155 -14.17 -35.05 23.25
C ARG A 155 -14.40 -34.53 21.83
N ALA A 156 -15.47 -33.77 21.61
CA ALA A 156 -15.74 -33.14 20.31
C ALA A 156 -14.68 -32.09 19.92
N ALA A 157 -14.13 -31.38 20.91
CA ALA A 157 -13.05 -30.41 20.73
C ALA A 157 -11.66 -31.04 20.52
N GLY A 158 -11.49 -32.34 20.83
CA GLY A 158 -10.17 -32.97 20.92
C GLY A 158 -9.32 -32.46 22.08
N LEU A 159 -9.95 -31.90 23.13
CA LEU A 159 -9.27 -31.33 24.29
C LEU A 159 -9.54 -32.17 25.54
N GLU A 160 -8.64 -32.09 26.53
CA GLU A 160 -8.95 -32.57 27.87
C GLU A 160 -9.99 -31.66 28.53
N VAL A 161 -10.91 -32.23 29.33
CA VAL A 161 -11.99 -31.47 30.01
C VAL A 161 -11.43 -30.31 30.84
N LYS A 162 -10.34 -30.54 31.58
CA LYS A 162 -9.66 -29.49 32.36
C LYS A 162 -9.15 -28.33 31.49
N HIS A 163 -8.69 -28.63 30.27
CA HIS A 163 -8.19 -27.63 29.35
C HIS A 163 -9.35 -26.83 28.76
N LEU A 164 -10.42 -27.50 28.32
CA LEU A 164 -11.64 -26.83 27.83
C LEU A 164 -12.22 -25.86 28.88
N LEU A 165 -12.28 -26.28 30.14
CA LEU A 165 -12.78 -25.43 31.23
C LEU A 165 -11.81 -24.27 31.54
N ALA A 166 -10.50 -24.48 31.44
CA ALA A 166 -9.50 -23.44 31.65
C ALA A 166 -9.59 -22.32 30.59
N LEU A 167 -9.95 -22.65 29.34
CA LEU A 167 -10.18 -21.66 28.29
C LEU A 167 -11.40 -20.77 28.60
N GLY A 168 -12.47 -21.35 29.15
CA GLY A 168 -13.69 -20.61 29.51
C GLY A 168 -13.63 -19.81 30.81
N ALA A 169 -12.73 -20.17 31.73
CA ALA A 169 -12.60 -19.55 33.05
C ALA A 169 -11.73 -18.28 33.08
N ARG A 170 -11.11 -17.91 31.96
CA ARG A 170 -10.33 -16.67 31.86
C ARG A 170 -11.26 -15.45 31.87
N PRO A 171 -11.07 -14.49 32.79
CA PRO A 171 -11.94 -13.33 32.87
C PRO A 171 -11.83 -12.46 31.61
N THR A 172 -12.97 -12.13 31.02
CA THR A 172 -13.12 -11.14 29.95
C THR A 172 -13.11 -9.73 30.55
N ARG A 173 -11.96 -9.20 30.99
CA ARG A 173 -11.88 -7.76 31.31
C ARG A 173 -10.91 -7.05 30.37
N PRO A 174 -11.35 -5.98 29.69
CA PRO A 174 -10.46 -4.87 29.41
C PRO A 174 -10.26 -4.12 30.72
N THR A 175 -9.03 -4.02 31.20
CA THR A 175 -8.68 -3.05 32.25
C THR A 175 -8.71 -1.66 31.61
N GLU A 176 -9.85 -0.96 31.72
CA GLU A 176 -9.85 0.50 31.67
C GLU A 176 -8.96 1.00 32.80
N ARG A 177 -8.01 1.85 32.45
CA ARG A 177 -7.01 2.42 33.35
C ARG A 177 -7.36 3.91 33.46
N ASP A 178 -7.97 4.28 34.58
CA ASP A 178 -8.09 5.68 35.04
C ASP A 178 -6.69 6.31 35.27
#